data_AF-A0A4U9XY68-F1
#
_entry.id   AF-A0A4U9XY68-F1
#
_cell.length_a   1.000
_cell.length_b   1.000
_cell.length_c   1.000
_cell.angle_alpha   90.00
_cell.angle_beta   90.00
_cell.angle_gamma   90.00
#
_symmetry.space_group_name_H-M   'P 1'
#
loop_
_entity.id
_entity.type
_entity.pdbx_description
1 polymer ?
#
loop_
_entity_poly.entity_id
_entity_poly.type
_entity_poly.pdbx_seq_one_letter_code
_entity_poly.pdbx_strand_id
1 'polypeptide(L)'
;MLTVKKDNRVLDIDELEKVTFLEDGYDVVEIQDGEYVVVEPATNGRTYTIQEYKAVVAERDQALAERDNALADLEKLSKKSTKDDK
;
A
#
# COMPACT_ATOMS: atom_id res chain seq x y z
N MET A 1 -2.67 21.70 19.79
CA MET A 1 -2.92 21.88 18.34
C MET A 1 -1.65 21.53 17.61
N LEU A 2 -1.74 20.67 16.60
CA LEU A 2 -0.66 20.20 15.75
C LEU A 2 -0.91 20.67 14.32
N THR A 3 0.14 21.02 13.60
CA THR A 3 0.04 21.29 12.16
C THR A 3 0.41 20.03 11.41
N VAL A 4 -0.44 19.62 10.48
CA VAL A 4 -0.20 18.47 9.59
C VAL A 4 -0.20 18.90 8.13
N LYS A 5 0.62 18.25 7.32
CA LYS A 5 0.81 18.59 5.92
C LYS A 5 0.76 17.36 5.03
N LYS A 6 0.07 17.49 3.90
CA LYS A 6 0.07 16.52 2.80
C LYS A 6 0.13 17.28 1.49
N ASP A 7 1.21 17.10 0.74
CA ASP A 7 1.49 17.85 -0.48
C ASP A 7 1.41 19.38 -0.27
N ASN A 8 0.41 20.06 -0.85
CA ASN A 8 0.17 21.50 -0.73
C ASN A 8 -0.92 21.85 0.31
N ARG A 9 -1.48 20.85 1.01
CA ARG A 9 -2.51 21.03 2.02
C ARG A 9 -1.88 21.06 3.40
N VAL A 10 -2.17 22.11 4.15
CA VAL A 10 -1.77 22.29 5.55
C VAL A 10 -3.04 22.45 6.38
N LEU A 11 -3.13 21.72 7.49
CA LEU A 11 -4.26 21.76 8.41
C LEU A 11 -3.75 21.85 9.85
N ASP A 12 -4.46 22.61 10.67
CA ASP A 12 -4.26 22.60 12.12
C ASP A 12 -5.32 21.69 12.74
N ILE A 13 -4.85 20.67 13.46
CA ILE A 13 -5.69 19.61 14.03
C ILE A 13 -5.45 19.50 15.54
N ASP A 14 -6.38 18.84 16.23
CA ASP A 14 -6.18 18.46 17.62
C ASP A 14 -5.36 17.18 17.76
N GLU A 15 -4.68 17.00 18.90
CA GLU A 15 -3.84 15.83 19.16
C GLU A 15 -4.61 14.51 19.13
N LEU A 16 -5.92 14.56 19.40
CA LEU A 16 -6.83 13.41 19.32
C LEU A 16 -6.99 12.88 17.89
N GLU A 17 -6.93 13.76 16.89
CA GLU A 17 -7.10 13.43 15.47
C GLU A 17 -5.76 13.07 14.81
N LYS A 18 -4.64 13.28 15.49
CA LYS A 18 -3.29 13.00 14.98
C LYS A 18 -3.18 11.63 14.31
N VAL A 19 -3.70 10.59 14.97
CA VAL A 19 -3.60 9.20 14.49
C VAL A 19 -4.34 9.04 13.17
N THR A 20 -5.55 9.58 13.03
CA THR A 20 -6.33 9.46 11.80
C THR A 20 -5.66 10.19 10.64
N PHE A 21 -5.06 11.35 10.90
CA PHE A 21 -4.34 12.11 9.88
C PHE A 21 -3.02 11.43 9.46
N LEU A 22 -2.29 10.82 10.40
CA LEU A 22 -1.11 9.99 10.07
C LEU A 22 -1.51 8.79 9.21
N GLU A 23 -2.62 8.10 9.53
CA GLU A 23 -3.15 7.00 8.71
C GLU A 23 -3.58 7.44 7.31
N ASP A 24 -4.14 8.65 7.18
CA ASP A 24 -4.53 9.26 5.91
C ASP A 24 -3.32 9.76 5.08
N GLY A 25 -2.10 9.66 5.61
CA GLY A 25 -0.89 10.06 4.92
C GLY A 25 -0.49 11.52 5.10
N TYR A 26 -0.92 12.19 6.17
CA TYR A 26 -0.46 13.52 6.53
C TYR A 26 0.74 13.44 7.48
N ASP A 27 1.79 14.17 7.15
CA ASP A 27 2.97 14.30 8.01
C ASP A 27 2.71 15.38 9.08
N VAL A 28 3.13 15.13 10.31
CA VAL A 28 3.12 16.18 11.35
C VAL A 28 4.31 17.10 11.09
N VAL A 29 4.05 18.39 10.95
CA VAL A 29 5.05 19.40 10.64
C VAL A 29 5.09 20.49 11.70
N GLU A 30 6.27 21.01 11.97
CA GLU A 30 6.49 22.22 12.75
C GLU A 30 7.06 23.32 11.86
N ILE A 31 6.70 24.58 12.14
CA ILE A 31 7.23 25.73 11.41
C ILE A 31 8.50 26.20 12.12
N GLN A 32 9.65 25.99 11.48
CA GLN A 32 10.95 26.52 11.93
C GLN A 32 11.47 27.48 10.86
N ASP A 33 11.77 28.73 11.25
CA ASP A 33 12.25 29.78 10.35
C ASP A 33 11.37 30.03 9.09
N GLY A 34 10.08 29.75 9.19
CA GLY A 34 9.11 29.88 8.08
C GLY A 34 9.05 28.66 7.14
N GLU A 35 9.81 27.60 7.42
CA GLU A 35 9.77 26.34 6.69
C GLU A 35 9.04 25.25 7.48
N TYR A 36 8.31 24.39 6.76
CA TYR A 36 7.65 23.23 7.35
C TYR A 36 8.64 22.07 7.49
N VAL A 37 9.05 21.78 8.74
CA VAL A 37 9.92 20.66 9.08
C VAL A 37 9.07 19.48 9.53
N VAL A 38 9.25 18.30 8.91
CA VAL A 38 8.53 17.08 9.30
C VAL A 38 9.07 16.56 10.63
N VAL A 39 8.20 16.53 11.64
CA VAL A 39 8.48 16.00 12.98
C VAL A 39 8.14 14.52 13.05
N GLU A 40 6.99 14.14 12.49
CA GLU A 40 6.52 12.75 12.49
C GLU A 40 5.97 12.37 11.11
N PRO A 41 6.64 11.45 10.39
CA PRO A 41 6.18 11.01 9.08
C PRO A 41 4.97 10.09 9.20
N ALA A 42 4.00 10.26 8.31
CA ALA A 42 2.78 9.47 8.23
C ALA A 42 3.03 7.97 8.07
N THR A 43 4.09 7.62 7.33
CA THR A 43 4.49 6.23 7.06
C THR A 43 5.30 5.60 8.19
N ASN A 44 5.49 6.30 9.32
CA ASN A 44 6.38 5.89 10.41
C ASN A 44 7.80 5.58 9.89
N GLY A 45 8.24 6.31 8.85
CA GLY A 45 9.52 6.12 8.18
C GLY A 45 9.62 4.87 7.29
N ARG A 46 8.52 4.12 7.08
CA ARG A 46 8.50 2.98 6.17
C ARG A 46 8.45 3.46 4.72
N THR A 47 9.62 3.61 4.13
CA THR A 47 9.77 3.78 2.69
C THR A 47 10.22 2.46 2.08
N TYR A 48 9.43 1.89 1.18
CA TYR A 48 9.90 0.77 0.35
C TYR A 48 10.86 1.31 -0.70
N THR A 49 12.06 0.75 -0.76
CA THR A 49 12.97 1.02 -1.86
C THR A 49 12.37 0.49 -3.16
N ILE A 50 12.81 1.05 -4.30
CA ILE A 50 12.40 0.58 -5.63
C ILE A 50 12.68 -0.93 -5.81
N GLN A 51 13.73 -1.44 -5.16
CA GLN A 51 14.10 -2.86 -5.22
C GLN A 51 13.10 -3.74 -4.46
N GLU A 52 12.71 -3.34 -3.26
CA GLU A 52 11.70 -4.06 -2.47
C GLU A 52 10.34 -4.06 -3.18
N TYR A 53 9.94 -2.92 -3.78
CA TYR A 53 8.74 -2.87 -4.61
C TYR A 53 8.80 -3.86 -5.79
N LYS A 54 9.94 -3.90 -6.50
CA LYS A 54 10.13 -4.84 -7.63
C LYS A 54 10.09 -6.30 -7.18
N ALA A 55 10.65 -6.62 -6.01
CA ALA A 55 10.60 -7.97 -5.45
C ALA A 55 9.15 -8.40 -5.18
N VAL A 56 8.37 -7.55 -4.51
CA VAL A 56 6.94 -7.81 -4.23
C VAL A 56 6.13 -7.95 -5.53
N VAL A 57 6.43 -7.13 -6.54
CA VAL A 57 5.78 -7.24 -7.86
C VAL A 57 6.12 -8.58 -8.54
N ALA A 58 7.37 -9.02 -8.48
CA ALA A 58 7.79 -10.30 -9.05
C ALA A 58 7.11 -11.49 -8.33
N GLU A 59 7.04 -11.46 -6.99
CA GLU A 59 6.33 -12.47 -6.20
C GLU A 59 4.84 -12.52 -6.56
N ARG A 60 4.19 -11.36 -6.69
CA ARG A 60 2.79 -11.27 -7.12
C ARG A 60 2.60 -11.87 -8.51
N ASP A 61 3.45 -11.52 -9.46
CA ASP A 61 3.33 -11.98 -10.84
C ASP A 61 3.57 -13.49 -10.95
N GLN A 62 4.49 -14.04 -10.15
CA GLN A 62 4.69 -15.49 -10.03
C GLN A 62 3.43 -16.17 -9.46
N ALA A 63 2.88 -15.66 -8.36
CA ALA A 63 1.68 -16.23 -7.74
C ALA A 63 0.47 -16.20 -8.69
N LEU A 64 0.33 -15.15 -9.50
CA LEU A 64 -0.71 -15.05 -10.52
C LEU A 64 -0.52 -16.11 -11.62
N ALA A 65 0.72 -16.31 -12.10
CA ALA A 65 1.01 -17.34 -13.09
C ALA A 65 0.75 -18.76 -12.56
N GLU A 66 1.10 -19.04 -11.30
CA GLU A 66 0.81 -20.32 -10.65
C GLU A 66 -0.69 -20.55 -10.51
N ARG A 67 -1.45 -19.53 -10.09
CA ARG A 67 -2.90 -19.59 -9.99
C ARG A 67 -3.56 -19.84 -11.35
N ASP A 68 -3.12 -19.15 -12.39
CA ASP A 68 -3.71 -19.27 -13.73
C ASP A 68 -3.42 -20.65 -14.33
N ASN A 69 -2.23 -21.21 -14.10
CA ASN A 69 -1.92 -22.59 -14.46
C ASN A 69 -2.80 -23.60 -13.71
N ALA A 70 -2.98 -23.43 -12.40
CA ALA A 70 -3.84 -24.31 -11.60
C ALA A 70 -5.32 -24.24 -12.06
N LEU A 71 -5.80 -23.05 -12.43
CA LEU A 71 -7.13 -22.88 -13.02
C LEU A 71 -7.27 -23.57 -14.37
N ALA A 72 -6.26 -23.46 -15.24
CA ALA A 72 -6.25 -24.12 -16.54
C ALA A 72 -6.25 -25.65 -16.40
N ASP A 73 -5.53 -26.20 -15.43
CA ASP A 73 -5.50 -27.64 -15.18
C ASP A 73 -6.81 -28.15 -14.56
N LEU A 74 -7.44 -27.38 -13.67
CA LEU A 74 -8.79 -27.65 -13.18
C LEU A 74 -9.82 -27.66 -14.31
N GLU A 75 -9.76 -26.69 -15.22
CA GLU A 75 -10.67 -26.61 -16.37
C GLU A 75 -10.49 -27.81 -17.32
N LYS A 76 -9.24 -28.22 -17.58
CA LYS A 76 -8.96 -29.44 -18.36
C LYS A 76 -9.50 -30.69 -17.68
N LEU A 77 -9.32 -30.83 -16.36
CA LEU A 77 -9.86 -31.96 -15.61
C LEU A 77 -11.39 -32.00 -15.66
N SER A 78 -12.05 -30.86 -15.47
CA SER A 78 -13.51 -30.72 -15.55
C SER A 78 -14.05 -31.06 -16.94
N LYS A 79 -13.36 -30.62 -18.01
CA LYS A 79 -13.73 -30.98 -19.39
C LYS A 79 -13.48 -32.45 -19.72
N LYS A 80 -12.53 -33.10 -19.05
CA LYS A 80 -12.24 -34.52 -19.23
C LYS A 80 -13.28 -35.39 -18.50
N SER A 81 -13.58 -35.10 -17.24
CA SER A 81 -14.60 -35.83 -16.49
C SER A 81 -15.99 -35.73 -17.11
N THR A 82 -16.35 -34.58 -17.69
CA THR A 82 -17.64 -34.41 -18.39
C THR A 82 -17.74 -35.14 -19.73
N LYS A 83 -16.62 -35.61 -20.29
CA LYS A 83 -16.57 -36.35 -21.56
C LYS A 83 -16.57 -37.87 -21.37
N ASP A 84 -16.14 -38.34 -20.20
CA ASP A 84 -16.12 -39.76 -19.84
C ASP A 84 -17.47 -40.26 -19.26
N ASP A 85 -18.42 -39.36 -18.97
CA ASP A 85 -19.77 -39.66 -18.42
C ASP A 85 -20.90 -39.68 -19.47
N LYS A 86 -20.60 -39.80 -20.77
CA LYS A 86 -21.61 -39.80 -21.86
C LYS A 86 -21.36 -40.89 -22.90
#